data_AF-A0A5N9CDC2-F1
#
_entry.id   AF-A0A5N9CDC2-F1
#
_cell.length_a   1.000
_cell.length_b   1.000
_cell.length_c   1.000
_cell.angle_alpha   90.00
_cell.angle_beta   90.00
_cell.angle_gamma   90.00
#
_symmetry.space_group_name_H-M   'P 1'
#
loop_
_entity.id
_entity.type
_entity.pdbx_description
1 polymer ?
#
loop_
_entity_poly.entity_id
_entity_poly.type
_entity_poly.pdbx_seq_one_letter_code
_entity_poly.pdbx_strand_id
1 'polypeptide(L)'
;DEVPSAHHASVTLGVVPNQIGTVAMAVYAAGVIDATSVKVGFMVSDYDLALETLQASKEALKGTNTKLIGSLFADNLLHDGGLDPDLMVKLAKESNCDGFLIDTLVKDGRNLFDFFPEERLKEMVMEGKELGMSTALSGHLKMSDLDELARVNPDIVGVRGAVCQKGDRDARVYWESVAEFKTQLDLRATGEINVHNSNESTSQNGTSDNDWIVIDGTNKNCAGIIAELSEQISKTPTSILEVIIPDVLNTYDLILWTEKNQHQILTQKKDPSGSLRMLIQP
;
A
#
# COMPACT_ATOMS: atom_id res chain seq x y z
N ASP A 1 -2.98 16.50 -5.33
CA ASP A 1 -4.07 17.10 -4.55
C ASP A 1 -5.23 16.14 -4.44
N GLU A 2 -5.47 15.59 -3.25
CA GLU A 2 -6.84 15.24 -2.82
C GLU A 2 -6.83 14.94 -1.33
N VAL A 3 -7.32 15.90 -0.54
CA VAL A 3 -8.06 15.55 0.67
C VAL A 3 -9.17 14.60 0.20
N PRO A 4 -9.35 13.40 0.79
CA PRO A 4 -10.35 12.47 0.29
C PRO A 4 -11.70 13.16 0.18
N SER A 5 -12.37 13.02 -0.96
CA SER A 5 -13.74 13.52 -1.11
C SER A 5 -14.62 12.99 0.04
N ALA A 6 -15.71 13.67 0.35
CA ALA A 6 -16.62 13.29 1.44
C ALA A 6 -17.20 11.86 1.33
N HIS A 7 -16.90 11.13 0.26
CA HIS A 7 -17.41 9.78 -0.03
C HIS A 7 -16.30 8.84 -0.52
N HIS A 8 -15.36 8.46 0.36
CA HIS A 8 -14.48 7.33 0.09
C HIS A 8 -15.23 6.00 0.30
N ALA A 9 -15.80 5.45 -0.76
CA ALA A 9 -16.58 4.21 -0.74
C ALA A 9 -15.88 3.13 -1.59
N SER A 10 -15.45 2.05 -0.94
CA SER A 10 -14.87 0.88 -1.62
C SER A 10 -15.87 -0.26 -1.65
N VAL A 11 -16.08 -0.86 -2.83
CA VAL A 11 -16.99 -2.00 -3.04
C VAL A 11 -16.17 -3.27 -3.21
N THR A 12 -16.60 -4.37 -2.60
CA THR A 12 -16.02 -5.70 -2.84
C THR A 12 -16.99 -6.56 -3.62
N LEU A 13 -16.50 -7.26 -4.64
CA LEU A 13 -17.25 -8.29 -5.35
C LEU A 13 -17.14 -9.67 -4.67
N GLY A 14 -16.36 -9.77 -3.60
CA GLY A 14 -16.05 -11.03 -2.92
C GLY A 14 -15.11 -11.92 -3.72
N VAL A 15 -15.18 -13.23 -3.46
CA VAL A 15 -14.52 -14.24 -4.29
C VAL A 15 -15.32 -14.37 -5.59
N VAL A 16 -14.73 -13.94 -6.69
CA VAL A 16 -15.44 -13.88 -7.96
C VAL A 16 -15.49 -15.25 -8.64
N PRO A 17 -16.54 -15.54 -9.41
CA PRO A 17 -16.59 -16.75 -10.22
C PRO A 17 -15.63 -16.66 -11.40
N ASN A 18 -15.27 -17.81 -11.97
CA ASN A 18 -14.53 -17.96 -13.22
C ASN A 18 -15.41 -17.60 -14.45
N GLN A 19 -15.95 -16.38 -14.46
CA GLN A 19 -16.86 -15.84 -15.47
C GLN A 19 -16.54 -14.37 -15.76
N ILE A 20 -15.58 -14.14 -16.66
CA ILE A 20 -15.03 -12.83 -17.03
C ILE A 20 -16.13 -11.77 -17.22
N GLY A 21 -17.11 -12.04 -18.07
CA GLY A 21 -18.19 -11.08 -18.38
C GLY A 21 -19.07 -10.72 -17.18
N THR A 22 -19.36 -11.69 -16.29
CA THR A 22 -20.13 -11.46 -15.07
C THR A 22 -19.38 -10.51 -14.14
N VAL A 23 -18.08 -10.74 -13.96
CA VAL A 23 -17.23 -9.90 -13.10
C VAL A 23 -17.08 -8.50 -13.70
N ALA A 24 -16.79 -8.39 -14.99
CA ALA A 24 -16.65 -7.11 -15.68
C ALA A 24 -17.93 -6.27 -15.60
N MET A 25 -19.12 -6.88 -15.72
CA MET A 25 -20.40 -6.18 -15.55
C MET A 25 -20.62 -5.69 -14.12
N ALA A 26 -20.23 -6.47 -13.11
CA ALA A 26 -20.30 -6.04 -11.71
C ALA A 26 -19.31 -4.90 -11.41
N VAL A 27 -18.12 -4.95 -12.01
CA VAL A 27 -17.13 -3.86 -11.96
C VAL A 27 -17.65 -2.60 -12.65
N TYR A 28 -18.25 -2.72 -13.83
CA TYR A 28 -18.91 -1.60 -14.51
C TYR A 28 -19.97 -0.94 -13.61
N ALA A 29 -20.79 -1.74 -12.92
CA ALA A 29 -21.79 -1.21 -11.99
C ALA A 29 -21.16 -0.42 -10.83
N ALA A 30 -20.00 -0.86 -10.32
CA ALA A 30 -19.24 -0.10 -9.31
C ALA A 30 -18.77 1.26 -9.87
N GLY A 31 -18.37 1.30 -11.15
CA GLY A 31 -18.09 2.53 -11.88
C GLY A 31 -19.29 3.46 -12.03
N VAL A 32 -20.47 2.91 -12.34
CA VAL A 32 -21.72 3.69 -12.50
C VAL A 32 -22.18 4.35 -11.20
N ILE A 33 -21.97 3.70 -10.05
CA ILE A 33 -22.32 4.27 -8.74
C ILE A 33 -21.21 5.17 -8.16
N ASP A 34 -20.18 5.50 -8.96
CA ASP A 34 -19.05 6.34 -8.58
C ASP A 34 -18.35 5.86 -7.29
N ALA A 35 -18.19 4.53 -7.16
CA ALA A 35 -17.38 3.98 -6.08
C ALA A 35 -15.93 4.46 -6.23
N THR A 36 -15.27 4.78 -5.13
CA THR A 36 -13.85 5.18 -5.16
C THR A 36 -12.97 4.03 -5.65
N SER A 37 -13.29 2.81 -5.25
CA SER A 37 -12.62 1.61 -5.71
C SER A 37 -13.54 0.40 -5.73
N VAL A 38 -13.19 -0.57 -6.58
CA VAL A 38 -13.81 -1.90 -6.63
C VAL A 38 -12.74 -2.98 -6.51
N LYS A 39 -12.99 -3.96 -5.65
CA LYS A 39 -12.08 -5.07 -5.35
C LYS A 39 -12.58 -6.35 -5.99
N VAL A 40 -11.69 -7.02 -6.73
CA VAL A 40 -11.95 -8.29 -7.41
C VAL A 40 -11.03 -9.36 -6.82
N GLY A 41 -11.60 -10.29 -6.06
CA GLY A 41 -10.83 -11.31 -5.32
C GLY A 41 -10.87 -12.69 -5.95
N PHE A 42 -9.73 -13.37 -6.05
CA PHE A 42 -9.61 -14.74 -6.58
C PHE A 42 -9.14 -15.72 -5.51
N MET A 43 -9.80 -16.89 -5.45
CA MET A 43 -9.42 -18.01 -4.58
C MET A 43 -8.83 -19.15 -5.42
N VAL A 44 -9.69 -19.97 -6.04
CA VAL A 44 -9.31 -21.06 -6.94
C VAL A 44 -9.55 -20.61 -8.37
N SER A 45 -8.48 -20.22 -9.07
CA SER A 45 -8.53 -19.77 -10.46
C SER A 45 -7.23 -20.11 -11.16
N ASP A 46 -7.32 -20.38 -12.46
CA ASP A 46 -6.17 -20.34 -13.35
C ASP A 46 -5.63 -18.89 -13.44
N TYR A 47 -4.30 -18.74 -13.56
CA TYR A 47 -3.65 -17.43 -13.59
C TYR A 47 -4.07 -16.62 -14.81
N ASP A 48 -4.10 -17.24 -16.00
CA ASP A 48 -4.44 -16.54 -17.25
C ASP A 48 -5.91 -16.11 -17.22
N LEU A 49 -6.77 -16.93 -16.62
CA LEU A 49 -8.17 -16.57 -16.42
C LEU A 49 -8.37 -15.40 -15.44
N ALA A 50 -7.62 -15.38 -14.34
CA ALA A 50 -7.65 -14.26 -13.38
C ALA A 50 -7.14 -12.96 -14.03
N LEU A 51 -6.07 -13.08 -14.83
CA LEU A 51 -5.50 -11.98 -15.61
C LEU A 51 -6.50 -11.42 -16.62
N GLU A 52 -7.12 -12.27 -17.45
CA GLU A 52 -8.13 -11.88 -18.43
C GLU A 52 -9.35 -11.23 -17.75
N THR A 53 -9.76 -11.75 -16.58
CA THR A 53 -10.85 -11.18 -15.77
C THR A 53 -10.54 -9.76 -15.31
N LEU A 54 -9.33 -9.51 -14.81
CA LEU A 54 -8.93 -8.16 -14.36
C LEU A 54 -8.74 -7.21 -15.54
N GLN A 55 -8.22 -7.67 -16.69
CA GLN A 55 -8.10 -6.85 -17.90
C GLN A 55 -9.48 -6.43 -18.42
N ALA A 56 -10.44 -7.35 -18.49
CA ALA A 56 -11.82 -7.03 -18.86
C ALA A 56 -12.49 -6.09 -17.84
N SER A 57 -12.18 -6.26 -16.55
CA SER A 57 -12.63 -5.35 -15.49
C SER A 57 -12.05 -3.95 -15.64
N LYS A 58 -10.77 -3.82 -16.01
CA LYS A 58 -10.13 -2.52 -16.26
C LYS A 58 -10.74 -1.82 -17.46
N GLU A 59 -11.03 -2.56 -18.53
CA GLU A 59 -11.76 -2.07 -19.69
C GLU A 59 -13.16 -1.55 -19.31
N ALA A 60 -13.87 -2.28 -18.46
CA ALA A 60 -15.20 -1.91 -17.99
C ALA A 60 -15.24 -0.60 -17.18
N LEU A 61 -14.11 -0.14 -16.64
CA LEU A 61 -14.01 1.13 -15.92
C LEU A 61 -13.55 2.30 -16.79
N LYS A 62 -13.37 2.13 -18.10
CA LYS A 62 -12.99 3.25 -18.98
C LYS A 62 -14.02 4.38 -18.89
N GLY A 63 -13.53 5.59 -18.61
CA GLY A 63 -14.35 6.79 -18.47
C GLY A 63 -14.94 7.00 -17.07
N THR A 64 -14.61 6.15 -16.09
CA THR A 64 -14.94 6.37 -14.68
C THR A 64 -13.70 6.76 -13.88
N ASN A 65 -13.89 7.29 -12.67
CA ASN A 65 -12.80 7.59 -11.73
C ASN A 65 -12.53 6.43 -10.75
N THR A 66 -13.33 5.36 -10.81
CA THR A 66 -13.23 4.20 -9.93
C THR A 66 -11.93 3.46 -10.15
N LYS A 67 -11.22 3.17 -9.06
CA LYS A 67 -9.97 2.41 -9.07
C LYS A 67 -10.23 0.90 -9.04
N LEU A 68 -9.55 0.14 -9.88
CA LEU A 68 -9.58 -1.32 -9.87
C LEU A 68 -8.51 -1.86 -8.93
N ILE A 69 -8.93 -2.66 -7.95
CA ILE A 69 -8.04 -3.31 -6.99
C ILE A 69 -8.14 -4.84 -7.19
N GLY A 70 -7.04 -5.44 -7.64
CA GLY A 70 -6.93 -6.91 -7.67
C GLY A 70 -6.72 -7.45 -6.26
N SER A 71 -7.25 -8.64 -5.96
CA SER A 71 -7.06 -9.23 -4.62
C SER A 71 -6.83 -10.73 -4.68
N LEU A 72 -5.84 -11.17 -3.91
CA LEU A 72 -5.59 -12.57 -3.53
C LEU A 72 -5.62 -12.67 -2.01
N PHE A 73 -5.72 -13.89 -1.52
CA PHE A 73 -5.84 -14.13 -0.09
C PHE A 73 -4.64 -14.92 0.41
N ALA A 74 -4.03 -14.48 1.50
CA ALA A 74 -2.83 -15.04 2.09
C ALA A 74 -2.94 -16.56 2.36
N ASP A 75 -4.15 -17.03 2.60
CA ASP A 75 -4.49 -18.42 2.89
C ASP A 75 -5.04 -19.21 1.69
N ASN A 76 -4.94 -18.69 0.45
CA ASN A 76 -5.40 -19.37 -0.77
C ASN A 76 -4.83 -20.78 -0.90
N LEU A 77 -3.56 -20.99 -0.54
CA LEU A 77 -2.87 -22.28 -0.65
C LEU A 77 -3.41 -23.35 0.32
N LEU A 78 -4.32 -23.00 1.23
CA LEU A 78 -5.09 -23.99 2.01
C LEU A 78 -6.16 -24.70 1.16
N HIS A 79 -6.54 -24.12 0.02
CA HIS A 79 -7.51 -24.67 -0.91
C HIS A 79 -6.80 -25.37 -2.06
N ASP A 80 -7.30 -26.56 -2.44
CA ASP A 80 -6.77 -27.27 -3.60
C ASP A 80 -7.00 -26.44 -4.88
N GLY A 81 -5.92 -26.20 -5.63
CA GLY A 81 -5.91 -25.29 -6.79
C GLY A 81 -5.99 -23.80 -6.44
N GLY A 82 -5.76 -23.41 -5.19
CA GLY A 82 -5.70 -22.00 -4.77
C GLY A 82 -4.60 -21.24 -5.52
N LEU A 83 -4.95 -20.04 -6.02
CA LEU A 83 -4.01 -19.18 -6.72
C LEU A 83 -2.98 -18.61 -5.74
N ASP A 84 -1.70 -18.81 -6.05
CA ASP A 84 -0.58 -18.40 -5.22
C ASP A 84 -0.61 -16.88 -4.95
N PRO A 85 -0.73 -16.44 -3.68
CA PRO A 85 -0.81 -15.02 -3.34
C PRO A 85 0.47 -14.24 -3.66
N ASP A 86 1.62 -14.91 -3.77
CA ASP A 86 2.88 -14.27 -4.21
C ASP A 86 2.80 -13.73 -5.65
N LEU A 87 1.84 -14.23 -6.44
CA LEU A 87 1.59 -13.74 -7.80
C LEU A 87 0.77 -12.45 -7.84
N MET A 88 0.31 -11.91 -6.71
CA MET A 88 -0.59 -10.75 -6.68
C MET A 88 0.01 -9.52 -7.35
N VAL A 89 1.26 -9.16 -7.03
CA VAL A 89 1.91 -7.97 -7.61
C VAL A 89 2.08 -8.13 -9.12
N LYS A 90 2.50 -9.31 -9.57
CA LYS A 90 2.61 -9.65 -11.00
C LYS A 90 1.25 -9.54 -11.70
N LEU A 91 0.21 -10.14 -11.11
CA LEU A 91 -1.15 -10.13 -11.63
C LEU A 91 -1.71 -8.71 -11.73
N ALA A 92 -1.53 -7.87 -10.69
CA ALA A 92 -1.95 -6.47 -10.70
C ALA A 92 -1.24 -5.67 -11.80
N LYS A 93 0.07 -5.90 -12.00
CA LYS A 93 0.87 -5.27 -13.04
C LYS A 93 0.40 -5.64 -14.45
N GLU A 94 0.29 -6.93 -14.74
CA GLU A 94 -0.08 -7.42 -16.08
C GLU A 94 -1.54 -7.09 -16.46
N SER A 95 -2.39 -6.83 -15.47
CA SER A 95 -3.78 -6.41 -15.66
C SER A 95 -4.00 -4.89 -15.67
N ASN A 96 -2.95 -4.09 -15.43
CA ASN A 96 -3.07 -2.64 -15.23
C ASN A 96 -4.07 -2.25 -14.12
N CYS A 97 -4.11 -3.02 -13.03
CA CYS A 97 -4.83 -2.62 -11.82
C CYS A 97 -4.23 -1.33 -11.25
N ASP A 98 -5.06 -0.51 -10.60
CA ASP A 98 -4.62 0.71 -9.90
C ASP A 98 -4.01 0.38 -8.52
N GLY A 99 -4.24 -0.83 -8.02
CA GLY A 99 -3.75 -1.31 -6.74
C GLY A 99 -3.99 -2.80 -6.52
N PHE A 100 -3.48 -3.31 -5.40
CA PHE A 100 -3.75 -4.67 -4.96
C PHE A 100 -4.08 -4.77 -3.47
N LEU A 101 -4.76 -5.86 -3.11
CA LEU A 101 -5.11 -6.21 -1.74
C LEU A 101 -4.73 -7.66 -1.43
N ILE A 102 -3.95 -7.87 -0.36
CA ILE A 102 -3.86 -9.18 0.30
C ILE A 102 -4.78 -9.20 1.53
N ASP A 103 -5.74 -10.13 1.57
CA ASP A 103 -6.62 -10.38 2.72
C ASP A 103 -6.51 -11.87 3.15
N THR A 104 -7.36 -12.32 4.05
CA THR A 104 -7.55 -13.74 4.40
C THR A 104 -8.98 -14.15 4.04
N LEU A 105 -9.21 -15.40 3.67
CA LEU A 105 -10.55 -15.95 3.42
C LEU A 105 -11.13 -16.55 4.68
N VAL A 106 -10.41 -17.51 5.25
CA VAL A 106 -10.84 -18.33 6.38
C VAL A 106 -10.87 -17.47 7.63
N LYS A 107 -12.01 -17.50 8.33
CA LYS A 107 -12.24 -16.71 9.55
C LYS A 107 -12.04 -17.54 10.81
N ASP A 108 -10.89 -18.22 10.91
CA ASP A 108 -10.56 -19.15 12.00
C ASP A 108 -9.69 -18.54 13.11
N GLY A 109 -9.41 -17.24 13.03
CA GLY A 109 -8.65 -16.49 14.03
C GLY A 109 -7.18 -16.28 13.69
N ARG A 110 -6.65 -16.97 12.67
CA ARG A 110 -5.35 -16.65 12.07
C ARG A 110 -5.42 -15.33 11.32
N ASN A 111 -4.33 -14.55 11.38
CA ASN A 111 -4.20 -13.26 10.71
C ASN A 111 -3.26 -13.36 9.49
N LEU A 112 -3.10 -12.24 8.81
CA LEU A 112 -2.21 -12.10 7.65
C LEU A 112 -0.78 -12.63 7.92
N PHE A 113 -0.22 -12.30 9.07
CA PHE A 113 1.17 -12.63 9.45
C PHE A 113 1.36 -14.12 9.80
N ASP A 114 0.27 -14.87 10.04
CA ASP A 114 0.32 -16.33 10.19
C ASP A 114 0.56 -17.06 8.84
N PHE A 115 0.30 -16.37 7.72
CA PHE A 115 0.42 -16.94 6.37
C PHE A 115 1.57 -16.33 5.57
N PHE A 116 1.88 -15.06 5.81
CA PHE A 116 2.94 -14.34 5.11
C PHE A 116 3.96 -13.77 6.11
N PRO A 117 5.26 -14.05 5.94
CA PRO A 117 6.32 -13.38 6.68
C PRO A 117 6.28 -11.85 6.46
N GLU A 118 6.61 -11.09 7.50
CA GLU A 118 6.65 -9.62 7.46
C GLU A 118 7.55 -9.12 6.30
N GLU A 119 8.73 -9.72 6.15
CA GLU A 119 9.70 -9.35 5.12
C GLU A 119 9.12 -9.50 3.72
N ARG A 120 8.37 -10.58 3.48
CA ARG A 120 7.79 -10.82 2.15
C ARG A 120 6.67 -9.83 1.84
N LEU A 121 5.82 -9.51 2.81
CA LEU A 121 4.79 -8.47 2.64
C LEU A 121 5.44 -7.11 2.37
N LYS A 122 6.54 -6.81 3.06
CA LYS A 122 7.30 -5.58 2.83
C LYS A 122 7.85 -5.49 1.41
N GLU A 123 8.44 -6.57 0.90
CA GLU A 123 8.88 -6.64 -0.50
C GLU A 123 7.72 -6.41 -1.47
N MET A 124 6.60 -7.11 -1.29
CA MET A 124 5.42 -6.96 -2.16
C MET A 124 4.87 -5.53 -2.15
N VAL A 125 4.79 -4.90 -0.97
CA VAL A 125 4.36 -3.51 -0.82
C VAL A 125 5.33 -2.57 -1.54
N MET A 126 6.64 -2.74 -1.35
CA MET A 126 7.63 -1.93 -2.05
C MET A 126 7.58 -2.10 -3.57
N GLU A 127 7.45 -3.33 -4.08
CA GLU A 127 7.24 -3.59 -5.50
C GLU A 127 5.98 -2.89 -6.03
N GLY A 128 4.88 -2.90 -5.27
CA GLY A 128 3.66 -2.16 -5.60
C GLY A 128 3.86 -0.66 -5.69
N LYS A 129 4.52 -0.08 -4.68
CA LYS A 129 4.82 1.35 -4.62
C LYS A 129 5.71 1.81 -5.77
N GLU A 130 6.74 1.01 -6.13
CA GLU A 130 7.61 1.24 -7.29
C GLU A 130 6.83 1.24 -8.61
N LEU A 131 5.74 0.47 -8.70
CA LEU A 131 4.84 0.45 -9.85
C LEU A 131 3.78 1.56 -9.82
N GLY A 132 3.80 2.44 -8.82
CA GLY A 132 2.81 3.50 -8.62
C GLY A 132 1.42 2.98 -8.23
N MET A 133 1.33 1.76 -7.72
CA MET A 133 0.08 1.13 -7.30
C MET A 133 -0.30 1.50 -5.87
N SER A 134 -1.61 1.52 -5.58
CA SER A 134 -2.09 1.53 -4.21
C SER A 134 -1.95 0.15 -3.58
N THR A 135 -1.27 0.07 -2.44
CA THR A 135 -1.01 -1.17 -1.71
C THR A 135 -1.96 -1.30 -0.52
N ALA A 136 -2.63 -2.44 -0.39
CA ALA A 136 -3.56 -2.68 0.71
C ALA A 136 -3.32 -4.04 1.38
N LEU A 137 -3.35 -4.05 2.71
CA LEU A 137 -3.27 -5.28 3.52
C LEU A 137 -4.46 -5.39 4.47
N SER A 138 -5.02 -6.59 4.60
CA SER A 138 -6.09 -6.93 5.53
C SER A 138 -5.93 -8.37 6.02
N GLY A 139 -6.89 -8.84 6.82
CA GLY A 139 -6.96 -10.23 7.28
C GLY A 139 -6.69 -10.40 8.76
N HIS A 140 -7.79 -10.38 9.54
CA HIS A 140 -7.81 -10.49 11.02
C HIS A 140 -6.77 -9.67 11.78
N LEU A 141 -6.38 -8.53 11.21
CA LEU A 141 -5.46 -7.61 11.85
C LEU A 141 -6.03 -7.14 13.19
N LYS A 142 -5.18 -7.15 14.21
CA LYS A 142 -5.44 -6.74 15.60
C LYS A 142 -4.56 -5.54 15.96
N MET A 143 -4.85 -4.93 17.12
CA MET A 143 -4.03 -3.84 17.64
C MET A 143 -2.58 -4.26 17.90
N SER A 144 -2.36 -5.53 18.25
CA SER A 144 -1.03 -6.12 18.46
C SER A 144 -0.18 -6.16 17.20
N ASP A 145 -0.81 -6.13 16.03
CA ASP A 145 -0.13 -6.36 14.74
C ASP A 145 0.29 -5.03 14.08
N LEU A 146 0.06 -3.91 14.77
CA LEU A 146 0.33 -2.57 14.24
C LEU A 146 1.82 -2.28 14.08
N ASP A 147 2.68 -2.91 14.88
CA ASP A 147 4.12 -2.72 14.76
C ASP A 147 4.63 -3.36 13.46
N GLU A 148 4.22 -4.59 13.19
CA GLU A 148 4.47 -5.31 11.93
C GLU A 148 3.89 -4.55 10.74
N LEU A 149 2.63 -4.10 10.82
CA LEU A 149 2.00 -3.31 9.76
C LEU A 149 2.73 -2.00 9.48
N ALA A 150 3.20 -1.31 10.52
CA ALA A 150 3.96 -0.07 10.36
C ALA A 150 5.32 -0.32 9.68
N ARG A 151 5.99 -1.44 9.98
CA ARG A 151 7.26 -1.80 9.32
C ARG A 151 7.10 -2.23 7.85
N VAL A 152 5.95 -2.80 7.51
CA VAL A 152 5.54 -3.15 6.13
C VAL A 152 5.03 -1.93 5.36
N ASN A 153 4.38 -0.99 6.07
CA ASN A 153 3.90 0.30 5.60
C ASN A 153 3.00 0.25 4.34
N PRO A 154 1.90 -0.54 4.29
CA PRO A 154 0.96 -0.48 3.16
C PRO A 154 0.23 0.87 3.13
N ASP A 155 -0.22 1.31 1.95
CA ASP A 155 -0.98 2.57 1.83
C ASP A 155 -2.36 2.49 2.51
N ILE A 156 -2.96 1.30 2.53
CA ILE A 156 -4.30 1.06 3.09
C ILE A 156 -4.28 -0.17 4.01
N VAL A 157 -4.75 0.01 5.24
CA VAL A 157 -4.98 -1.08 6.19
C VAL A 157 -6.48 -1.37 6.30
N GLY A 158 -6.90 -2.59 5.95
CA GLY A 158 -8.28 -3.04 6.06
C GLY A 158 -8.55 -3.72 7.41
N VAL A 159 -9.48 -3.18 8.21
CA VAL A 159 -9.88 -3.78 9.49
C VAL A 159 -11.38 -4.00 9.60
N ARG A 160 -11.76 -5.03 10.36
CA ARG A 160 -13.15 -5.22 10.83
C ARG A 160 -13.19 -5.68 12.28
N GLY A 161 -12.59 -6.84 12.59
CA GLY A 161 -12.59 -7.39 13.95
C GLY A 161 -11.99 -6.41 14.97
N ALA A 162 -10.85 -5.78 14.68
CA ALA A 162 -10.20 -4.81 15.55
C ALA A 162 -11.05 -3.59 15.93
N VAL A 163 -12.08 -3.27 15.14
CA VAL A 163 -12.94 -2.09 15.33
C VAL A 163 -14.40 -2.46 15.69
N CYS A 164 -14.68 -3.75 15.89
CA CYS A 164 -15.96 -4.24 16.39
C CYS A 164 -15.87 -4.61 17.88
N GLN A 165 -17.02 -4.62 18.57
CA GLN A 165 -17.09 -4.85 20.03
C GLN A 165 -16.30 -6.11 20.45
N LYS A 166 -15.39 -5.97 21.42
CA LYS A 166 -14.59 -7.08 21.99
C LYS A 166 -13.82 -7.91 20.94
N GLY A 167 -13.54 -7.37 19.76
CA GLY A 167 -12.88 -8.11 18.68
C GLY A 167 -13.81 -9.06 17.90
N ASP A 168 -15.12 -9.02 18.16
CA ASP A 168 -16.11 -9.85 17.48
C ASP A 168 -16.51 -9.23 16.13
N ARG A 169 -16.09 -9.85 15.03
CA ARG A 169 -16.31 -9.37 13.65
C ARG A 169 -17.79 -9.27 13.27
N ASP A 170 -18.66 -10.03 13.95
CA ASP A 170 -20.10 -10.07 13.70
C ASP A 170 -20.86 -9.01 14.51
N ALA A 171 -20.19 -8.39 15.49
CA ALA A 171 -20.70 -7.23 16.19
C ALA A 171 -20.65 -5.95 15.34
N ARG A 172 -21.33 -4.91 15.81
CA ARG A 172 -21.32 -3.58 15.17
C ARG A 172 -19.93 -2.95 15.25
N VAL A 173 -19.64 -2.07 14.30
CA VAL A 173 -18.46 -1.19 14.32
C VAL A 173 -18.71 -0.07 15.34
N TYR A 174 -17.69 0.25 16.14
CA TYR A 174 -17.73 1.31 17.15
C TYR A 174 -16.78 2.43 16.77
N TRP A 175 -17.28 3.67 16.81
CA TRP A 175 -16.49 4.83 16.40
C TRP A 175 -15.28 5.05 17.32
N GLU A 176 -15.40 4.72 18.62
CA GLU A 176 -14.30 4.80 19.58
C GLU A 176 -13.17 3.84 19.22
N SER A 177 -13.50 2.60 18.83
CA SER A 177 -12.51 1.60 18.41
C SER A 177 -11.85 1.98 17.09
N VAL A 178 -12.58 2.59 16.16
CA VAL A 178 -12.01 3.15 14.92
C VAL A 178 -11.06 4.31 15.23
N ALA A 179 -11.46 5.23 16.09
CA ALA A 179 -10.65 6.38 16.49
C ALA A 179 -9.36 5.95 17.21
N GLU A 180 -9.45 4.96 18.11
CA GLU A 180 -8.28 4.39 18.78
C GLU A 180 -7.34 3.71 17.77
N PHE A 181 -7.88 2.87 16.88
CA PHE A 181 -7.06 2.22 15.85
C PHE A 181 -6.33 3.22 14.96
N LYS A 182 -7.01 4.31 14.58
CA LYS A 182 -6.40 5.40 13.81
C LYS A 182 -5.32 6.13 14.60
N THR A 183 -5.57 6.43 15.87
CA THR A 183 -4.58 7.07 16.77
C THR A 183 -3.32 6.22 16.88
N GLN A 184 -3.48 4.90 17.06
CA GLN A 184 -2.35 3.98 17.17
C GLN A 184 -1.55 3.83 15.87
N LEU A 185 -2.20 3.92 14.71
CA LEU A 185 -1.50 4.04 13.43
C LEU A 185 -0.71 5.35 13.33
N ASP A 186 -1.33 6.46 13.73
CA ASP A 186 -0.71 7.79 13.63
C ASP A 186 0.53 7.91 14.52
N LEU A 187 0.50 7.37 15.74
CA LEU A 187 1.67 7.34 16.64
C LEU A 187 2.89 6.64 16.03
N ARG A 188 2.68 5.61 15.18
CA ARG A 188 3.77 4.90 14.48
C ARG A 188 4.21 5.67 13.23
N ALA A 189 3.26 6.23 12.49
CA ALA A 189 3.53 7.06 11.32
C ALA A 189 4.36 8.32 11.66
N THR A 190 4.06 8.97 12.79
CA THR A 190 4.80 10.13 13.30
C THR A 190 6.13 9.75 13.96
N GLY A 191 6.33 8.47 14.28
CA GLY A 191 7.50 7.97 15.00
C GLY A 191 7.48 8.24 16.51
N GLU A 192 6.35 8.68 17.08
CA GLU A 192 6.15 8.72 18.53
C GLU A 192 6.28 7.34 19.16
N ILE A 193 5.85 6.31 18.43
CA ILE A 193 6.20 4.91 18.67
C ILE A 193 7.19 4.48 17.60
N ASN A 194 8.43 4.20 18.01
CA ASN A 194 9.44 3.67 17.10
C ASN A 194 9.33 2.15 16.98
N VAL A 195 9.05 1.67 15.77
CA VAL A 195 8.91 0.25 15.45
C VAL A 195 10.17 -0.37 14.82
N HIS A 196 11.19 0.44 14.55
CA HIS A 196 12.49 0.03 14.02
C HIS A 196 13.57 0.16 15.10
N ASN A 197 14.36 -0.89 15.33
CA ASN A 197 15.48 -0.82 16.26
C ASN A 197 16.51 0.21 15.75
N SER A 198 16.73 1.25 16.55
CA SER A 198 17.58 2.40 16.22
C SER A 198 19.03 2.00 15.97
N ASN A 199 19.45 2.04 14.71
CA ASN A 199 20.84 2.21 14.30
C ASN A 199 20.97 3.45 13.40
N GLU A 200 20.35 4.57 13.78
CA GLU A 200 20.55 5.83 13.05
C GLU A 200 21.82 6.53 13.54
N SER A 201 22.89 6.34 12.76
CA SER A 201 24.09 7.16 12.82
C SER A 201 23.79 8.52 12.20
N THR A 202 23.38 9.48 13.02
CA THR A 202 23.11 10.86 12.59
C THR A 202 24.43 11.53 12.19
N SER A 203 24.66 11.73 10.89
CA SER A 203 25.84 12.43 10.38
C SER A 203 25.50 13.92 10.17
N GLN A 204 26.26 14.81 10.81
CA GLN A 204 26.04 16.27 10.79
C GLN A 204 26.69 17.00 9.60
N ASN A 205 25.97 18.03 9.16
CA ASN A 205 26.37 19.32 8.55
C ASN A 205 27.17 19.34 7.24
N GLY A 206 26.47 19.78 6.18
CA GLY A 206 27.01 20.57 5.08
C GLY A 206 26.03 21.70 4.74
N THR A 207 26.38 22.94 5.05
CA THR A 207 25.73 24.13 4.47
C THR A 207 26.46 24.47 3.17
N SER A 208 25.77 24.31 2.05
CA SER A 208 26.21 24.90 0.77
C SER A 208 24.98 25.23 -0.05
N ASP A 209 24.87 26.50 -0.46
CA ASP A 209 24.12 26.90 -1.64
C ASP A 209 24.57 26.02 -2.82
N ASN A 210 23.74 25.06 -3.21
CA ASN A 210 23.89 24.30 -4.45
C ASN A 210 22.49 24.03 -5.03
N ASP A 211 22.43 24.09 -6.35
CA ASP A 211 21.23 24.00 -7.18
C ASP A 211 20.77 22.52 -7.25
N TRP A 212 20.08 22.03 -6.22
CA TRP A 212 19.43 20.71 -6.23
C TRP A 212 17.94 20.82 -6.55
N ILE A 213 17.39 19.77 -7.18
CA ILE A 213 15.97 19.72 -7.51
C ILE A 213 15.21 19.26 -6.27
N VAL A 214 14.25 20.07 -5.82
CA VAL A 214 13.45 19.77 -4.62
C VAL A 214 12.17 19.02 -5.02
N ILE A 215 11.94 17.87 -4.39
CA ILE A 215 10.71 17.08 -4.46
C ILE A 215 10.00 17.17 -3.11
N ASP A 216 8.82 17.80 -3.11
CA ASP A 216 8.02 17.97 -1.90
C ASP A 216 7.03 16.80 -1.72
N GLY A 217 7.26 15.99 -0.67
CA GLY A 217 6.43 14.83 -0.31
C GLY A 217 5.30 15.12 0.67
N THR A 218 5.09 16.38 1.10
CA THR A 218 4.16 16.74 2.20
C THR A 218 2.71 16.24 2.01
N ASN A 219 2.27 15.98 0.78
CA ASN A 219 0.92 15.47 0.46
C ASN A 219 0.95 14.18 -0.38
N LYS A 220 2.02 13.39 -0.29
CA LYS A 220 2.21 12.16 -1.06
C LYS A 220 2.44 10.99 -0.12
N ASN A 221 1.94 9.81 -0.48
CA ASN A 221 2.41 8.57 0.10
C ASN A 221 3.79 8.21 -0.49
N CYS A 222 4.45 7.19 0.07
CA CYS A 222 5.75 6.75 -0.43
C CYS A 222 5.73 6.40 -1.94
N ALA A 223 4.65 5.76 -2.43
CA ALA A 223 4.51 5.47 -3.87
C ALA A 223 4.57 6.73 -4.73
N GLY A 224 3.86 7.80 -4.33
CA GLY A 224 3.89 9.09 -5.03
C GLY A 224 5.26 9.76 -4.98
N ILE A 225 5.97 9.65 -3.85
CA ILE A 225 7.35 10.17 -3.71
C ILE A 225 8.30 9.40 -4.64
N ILE A 226 8.26 8.06 -4.62
CA ILE A 226 9.09 7.19 -5.45
C ILE A 226 8.81 7.41 -6.95
N ALA A 227 7.55 7.55 -7.34
CA ALA A 227 7.17 7.79 -8.73
C ALA A 227 7.76 9.10 -9.27
N GLU A 228 7.65 10.19 -8.50
CA GLU A 228 8.20 11.49 -8.91
C GLU A 228 9.73 11.49 -8.92
N LEU A 229 10.36 10.83 -7.93
CA LEU A 229 11.81 10.61 -7.93
C LEU A 229 12.27 9.86 -9.17
N SER A 230 11.64 8.73 -9.47
CA SER A 230 11.98 7.90 -10.63
C SER A 230 11.82 8.69 -11.94
N GLU A 231 10.76 9.49 -12.05
CA GLU A 231 10.55 10.38 -13.20
C GLU A 231 11.66 11.43 -13.29
N GLN A 232 12.04 12.09 -12.19
CA GLN A 232 13.09 13.11 -12.20
C GLN A 232 14.48 12.53 -12.48
N ILE A 233 14.82 11.37 -11.91
CA ILE A 233 16.07 10.66 -12.20
C ILE A 233 16.17 10.31 -13.68
N SER A 234 15.07 9.88 -14.30
CA SER A 234 15.05 9.60 -15.74
C SER A 234 15.31 10.83 -16.61
N LYS A 235 14.91 12.03 -16.15
CA LYS A 235 15.11 13.31 -16.85
C LYS A 235 16.50 13.89 -16.59
N THR A 236 17.01 13.76 -15.37
CA THR A 236 18.27 14.35 -14.91
C THR A 236 19.10 13.33 -14.09
N PRO A 237 19.76 12.37 -14.75
CA PRO A 237 20.36 11.21 -14.09
C PRO A 237 21.61 11.51 -13.24
N THR A 238 22.14 12.73 -13.31
CA THR A 238 23.33 13.15 -12.52
C THR A 238 23.01 14.23 -11.50
N SER A 239 21.76 14.73 -11.47
CA SER A 239 21.38 15.82 -10.57
C SER A 239 21.14 15.28 -9.17
N ILE A 240 21.58 16.05 -8.17
CA ILE A 240 21.25 15.78 -6.77
C ILE A 240 19.81 16.20 -6.53
N LEU A 241 19.05 15.34 -5.86
CA LEU A 241 17.65 15.55 -5.53
C LEU A 241 17.49 15.74 -4.03
N GLU A 242 16.78 16.79 -3.61
CA GLU A 242 16.33 16.97 -2.22
C GLU A 242 14.88 16.48 -2.10
N VAL A 243 14.62 15.54 -1.20
CA VAL A 243 13.28 15.04 -0.93
C VAL A 243 12.84 15.46 0.45
N ILE A 244 11.66 16.09 0.54
CA ILE A 244 11.02 16.44 1.82
C ILE A 244 10.01 15.34 2.15
N ILE A 245 10.20 14.65 3.27
CA ILE A 245 9.43 13.49 3.70
C ILE A 245 8.73 13.84 5.02
N PRO A 246 7.40 13.93 5.07
CA PRO A 246 6.70 14.40 6.26
C PRO A 246 6.66 13.37 7.40
N ASP A 247 6.61 12.08 7.07
CA ASP A 247 6.44 10.98 8.03
C ASP A 247 7.64 10.04 8.11
N VAL A 248 7.77 9.38 9.26
CA VAL A 248 8.95 8.56 9.59
C VAL A 248 8.92 7.22 8.86
N LEU A 249 7.74 6.67 8.57
CA LEU A 249 7.64 5.37 7.89
C LEU A 249 8.04 5.49 6.41
N ASN A 250 7.59 6.53 5.71
CA ASN A 250 8.00 6.79 4.33
C ASN A 250 9.50 7.08 4.21
N THR A 251 10.15 7.58 5.28
CA THR A 251 11.60 7.71 5.32
C THR A 251 12.27 6.34 5.19
N TYR A 252 11.85 5.34 5.97
CA TYR A 252 12.44 4.00 5.93
C TYR A 252 12.27 3.33 4.57
N ASP A 253 11.08 3.44 3.99
CA ASP A 253 10.82 2.90 2.66
C ASP A 253 11.66 3.58 1.58
N LEU A 254 11.84 4.90 1.69
CA LEU A 254 12.67 5.63 0.74
C LEU A 254 14.16 5.27 0.89
N ILE A 255 14.66 5.06 2.10
CA ILE A 255 16.02 4.57 2.33
C ILE A 255 16.20 3.20 1.66
N LEU A 256 15.28 2.27 1.89
CA LEU A 256 15.32 0.94 1.30
C LEU A 256 15.28 0.98 -0.23
N TRP A 257 14.40 1.81 -0.79
CA TRP A 257 14.32 2.02 -2.25
C TRP A 257 15.63 2.60 -2.80
N THR A 258 16.22 3.59 -2.11
CA THR A 258 17.46 4.26 -2.50
C THR A 258 18.62 3.26 -2.53
N GLU A 259 18.78 2.47 -1.46
CA GLU A 259 19.81 1.43 -1.36
C GLU A 259 19.63 0.32 -2.41
N LYS A 260 18.40 -0.16 -2.60
CA LYS A 260 18.05 -1.19 -3.60
C LYS A 260 18.40 -0.76 -5.02
N ASN A 261 18.21 0.51 -5.35
CA ASN A 261 18.51 1.08 -6.67
C ASN A 261 19.94 1.64 -6.79
N GLN A 262 20.81 1.37 -5.80
CA GLN A 262 22.22 1.79 -5.78
C GLN A 262 22.44 3.31 -5.80
N HIS A 263 21.42 4.08 -5.41
CA HIS A 263 21.54 5.51 -5.23
C HIS A 263 22.25 5.82 -3.90
N GLN A 264 22.94 6.96 -3.81
CA GLN A 264 23.68 7.36 -2.63
C GLN A 264 22.91 8.41 -1.82
N ILE A 265 22.68 8.13 -0.53
CA ILE A 265 22.18 9.14 0.42
C ILE A 265 23.35 10.01 0.87
N LEU A 266 23.34 11.29 0.51
CA LEU A 266 24.41 12.23 0.86
C LEU A 266 24.22 12.80 2.27
N THR A 267 23.00 13.21 2.61
CA THR A 267 22.67 13.79 3.92
C THR A 267 21.21 13.53 4.30
N GLN A 268 20.94 13.49 5.61
CA GLN A 268 19.59 13.46 6.16
C GLN A 268 19.48 14.52 7.26
N LYS A 269 18.45 15.38 7.20
CA LYS A 269 18.24 16.44 8.19
C LYS A 269 16.77 16.58 8.54
N LYS A 270 16.43 16.52 9.82
CA LYS A 270 15.07 16.86 10.29
C LYS A 270 14.90 18.38 10.35
N ASP A 271 13.80 18.87 9.83
CA ASP A 271 13.40 20.27 9.96
C ASP A 271 12.62 20.52 11.27
N PRO A 272 12.42 21.80 11.66
CA PRO A 272 11.69 22.13 12.89
C PRO A 272 10.21 21.70 12.89
N SER A 273 9.62 21.44 11.72
CA SER A 273 8.27 20.90 11.57
C SER A 273 8.20 19.38 11.77
N GLY A 274 9.36 18.70 11.87
CA GLY A 274 9.46 17.26 12.06
C GLY A 274 9.66 16.47 10.77
N SER A 275 9.60 17.12 9.60
CA SER A 275 9.82 16.47 8.30
C SER A 275 11.31 16.20 8.08
N LEU A 276 11.63 15.11 7.40
CA LEU A 276 12.99 14.77 7.01
C LEU A 276 13.29 15.32 5.61
N ARG A 277 14.44 15.99 5.47
CA ARG A 277 15.03 16.36 4.19
C ARG A 277 16.17 15.40 3.88
N MET A 278 16.08 14.72 2.75
CA MET A 278 17.08 13.74 2.30
C MET A 278 17.69 14.19 0.97
N LEU A 279 19.01 14.26 0.89
CA LEU A 279 19.72 14.46 -0.37
C LEU A 279 20.09 13.10 -0.97
N ILE A 280 19.61 12.83 -2.17
CA ILE A 280 19.85 11.60 -2.92
C ILE A 280 20.64 11.94 -4.18
N GLN A 281 21.72 11.21 -4.40
CA GLN A 281 22.48 11.23 -5.64
C GLN A 281 22.22 9.92 -6.39
N PRO A 282 21.66 9.97 -7.62
CA PRO A 282 21.39 8.78 -8.40
C PRO A 282 22.62 7.96 -8.75
#